data_AF-A0A430J7T2-F1
#
_entry.id   AF-A0A430J7T2-F1
#
_cell.length_a   1.000
_cell.length_b   1.000
_cell.length_c   1.000
_cell.angle_alpha   90.00
_cell.angle_beta   90.00
_cell.angle_gamma   90.00
#
_symmetry.space_group_name_H-M   'P 1'
#
loop_
_entity.id
_entity.type
_entity.pdbx_description
1 polymer ?
#
loop_
_entity_poly.entity_id
_entity_poly.type
_entity_poly.pdbx_seq_one_letter_code
_entity_poly.pdbx_strand_id
1 'polypeptide(L)' 'MKSRVLVIKMNLLPWYNELDDTLEVERLTFPTAVRERILAFGEYRIVTIGRNQTRLRKIRKEE' A
#
# COMPACT_ATOMS: atom_id res chain seq x y z
N MET A 1 15.50 7.47 -13.69
CA MET A 1 14.19 7.87 -13.11
C MET A 1 14.01 7.26 -11.72
N LYS A 2 13.86 8.07 -10.66
CA LYS A 2 13.77 7.56 -9.27
C LYS A 2 12.45 6.82 -9.06
N SER A 3 12.53 5.50 -8.79
CA SER A 3 11.38 4.71 -8.38
C SER A 3 10.88 5.23 -7.03
N ARG A 4 9.63 5.71 -6.98
CA ARG A 4 9.03 6.19 -5.72
C ARG A 4 8.61 4.97 -4.89
N VAL A 5 9.07 4.92 -3.64
CA VAL A 5 8.73 3.87 -2.68
C VAL A 5 7.99 4.52 -1.52
N LEU A 6 6.80 4.01 -1.21
CA LEU A 6 6.06 4.34 -0.01
C LEU A 6 6.43 3.34 1.10
N VAL A 7 6.86 3.87 2.24
CA VAL A 7 7.14 3.08 3.43
C VAL A 7 6.05 3.36 4.46
N ILE A 8 5.36 2.30 4.86
CA ILE A 8 4.33 2.31 5.89
C ILE A 8 4.92 1.58 7.10
N LYS A 9 5.04 2.26 8.24
CA LYS A 9 5.64 1.71 9.48
C LYS A 9 4.63 0.83 10.24
N MET A 10 4.06 -0.12 9.53
CA MET A 10 3.05 -1.06 10.04
C MET A 10 3.15 -2.36 9.26
N ASN A 11 2.85 -3.48 9.93
CA ASN A 11 2.66 -4.76 9.27
C ASN A 11 1.28 -4.78 8.61
N LEU A 12 1.25 -4.80 7.27
CA LEU A 12 -0.01 -4.89 6.51
C LEU A 12 -0.36 -6.32 6.07
N LEU A 13 0.37 -7.33 6.54
CA LEU A 13 0.12 -8.74 6.23
C LEU A 13 -1.32 -9.18 6.55
N PRO A 14 -1.92 -8.77 7.69
CA PRO A 14 -3.32 -9.15 7.99
C PRO A 14 -4.32 -8.71 6.92
N TRP A 15 -3.97 -7.67 6.16
CA TRP A 15 -4.79 -7.08 5.10
C TRP A 15 -4.17 -7.32 3.71
N TYR A 16 -3.29 -8.31 3.53
CA TYR A 16 -2.57 -8.53 2.27
C TYR A 16 -3.52 -8.65 1.06
N ASN A 17 -4.62 -9.39 1.22
CA ASN A 17 -5.64 -9.58 0.19
C ASN A 17 -6.43 -8.29 -0.11
N GLU A 18 -6.32 -7.26 0.72
CA GLU A 18 -7.02 -5.98 0.61
C GLU A 18 -6.11 -4.86 0.08
N LEU A 19 -4.81 -5.13 -0.05
CA LEU A 19 -3.82 -4.22 -0.65
C LEU A 19 -3.85 -4.24 -2.18
N ASP A 20 -4.99 -4.59 -2.78
CA ASP A 20 -5.21 -4.54 -4.23
C ASP A 20 -5.90 -3.23 -4.63
N ASP A 21 -5.94 -2.92 -5.93
CA ASP A 21 -6.46 -1.67 -6.50
C ASP A 21 -7.92 -1.36 -6.09
N THR A 22 -8.68 -2.35 -5.63
CA THR A 22 -10.07 -2.20 -5.20
C THR A 22 -10.22 -1.75 -3.75
N LEU A 23 -9.18 -1.89 -2.91
CA LEU A 23 -9.09 -1.57 -1.47
C LEU A 23 -10.47 -1.27 -0.86
N GLU A 24 -11.31 -2.31 -0.80
CA GLU A 24 -12.74 -2.13 -0.53
C GLU A 24 -12.91 -1.52 0.86
N VAL A 25 -13.51 -0.32 0.85
CA VAL A 25 -13.66 0.66 1.92
C VAL A 25 -14.29 0.08 3.20
N GLU A 26 -14.93 -1.08 3.10
CA GLU A 26 -15.91 -1.58 4.06
C GLU A 26 -15.31 -2.31 5.27
N ARG A 27 -14.01 -2.63 5.27
CA ARG A 27 -13.40 -3.27 6.45
C ARG A 27 -12.99 -2.24 7.50
N LEU A 28 -13.86 -2.06 8.50
CA LEU A 28 -13.71 -1.17 9.67
C LEU A 28 -12.37 -1.33 10.43
N THR A 29 -11.63 -2.41 10.24
CA THR A 29 -10.37 -2.69 10.94
C THR A 29 -9.14 -2.15 10.22
N PHE A 30 -9.23 -1.73 8.96
CA PHE A 30 -8.09 -1.16 8.23
C PHE A 30 -7.84 0.30 8.64
N PRO A 31 -6.62 0.69 9.05
CA PRO A 31 -6.37 2.06 9.48
C PRO A 31 -6.58 3.10 8.36
N THR A 32 -7.52 4.02 8.57
CA THR A 32 -7.89 5.06 7.61
C THR A 32 -6.69 5.86 7.10
N ALA A 33 -5.79 6.27 8.00
CA ALA A 33 -4.59 7.04 7.64
C ALA A 33 -3.62 6.25 6.73
N VAL A 34 -3.56 4.93 6.86
CA VAL A 34 -2.75 4.09 5.95
C VAL A 34 -3.42 4.02 4.59
N ARG A 35 -4.74 3.84 4.57
CA ARG A 35 -5.54 3.77 3.36
C ARG A 35 -5.44 5.04 2.53
N GLU A 36 -5.63 6.21 3.14
CA GLU A 36 -5.49 7.51 2.45
C GLU A 36 -4.11 7.68 1.82
N ARG A 37 -3.06 7.24 2.52
CA ARG A 37 -1.68 7.29 2.01
C ARG A 37 -1.47 6.36 0.82
N ILE A 38 -2.03 5.16 0.86
CA ILE A 38 -1.96 4.19 -0.25
C ILE A 38 -2.74 4.73 -1.46
N LEU A 39 -3.96 5.23 -1.25
CA LEU A 39 -4.79 5.83 -2.30
C LEU A 39 -4.09 7.02 -2.97
N ALA A 40 -3.54 7.95 -2.18
CA ALA A 40 -2.78 9.09 -2.70
C ALA A 40 -1.48 8.67 -3.41
N PHE A 41 -0.94 7.50 -3.10
CA PHE A 41 0.24 6.97 -3.78
C PHE A 41 -0.08 6.50 -5.21
N GLY A 42 -1.33 6.08 -5.45
CA GLY A 42 -1.81 5.53 -6.72
C GLY A 42 -1.29 4.11 -6.96
N GLU A 43 -1.40 3.61 -8.20
CA GLU A 43 -1.02 2.24 -8.59
C GLU A 43 0.37 1.85 -8.06
N TYR A 44 0.43 0.69 -7.40
CA TYR A 44 1.62 0.24 -6.72
C TYR A 44 1.78 -1.28 -6.77
N ARG A 45 3.01 -1.72 -6.49
CA ARG A 45 3.33 -3.12 -6.24
C ARG A 45 3.90 -3.26 -4.84
N ILE A 46 3.42 -4.26 -4.10
CA ILE A 46 4.01 -4.63 -2.82
C ILE A 46 5.43 -5.16 -3.06
N VAL A 47 6.42 -4.54 -2.43
CA VAL A 47 7.82 -4.97 -2.49
C VAL A 47 8.14 -5.92 -1.34
N THR A 48 7.71 -5.56 -0.14
CA THR A 48 7.98 -6.35 1.06
C THR A 48 6.96 -6.01 2.14
N ILE A 49 6.49 -7.02 2.85
CA ILE A 49 5.74 -6.87 4.09
C ILE A 49 6.58 -7.52 5.20
N GLY A 50 7.04 -6.70 6.12
CA GLY A 50 7.80 -7.13 7.27
C GLY A 50 7.02 -6.92 8.56
N ARG A 51 7.57 -7.46 9.66
CA ARG A 51 6.96 -7.37 10.99
C ARG A 51 6.67 -5.93 11.45
N ASN A 52 7.46 -4.96 11.02
CA ASN A 52 7.38 -3.57 11.48
C ASN A 52 7.08 -2.56 10.37
N GLN A 53 7.12 -2.98 9.10
CA GLN A 53 6.87 -2.08 7.98
C GLN A 53 6.49 -2.82 6.71
N THR A 54 5.67 -2.16 5.90
CA THR A 54 5.34 -2.54 4.53
C THR A 54 5.94 -1.52 3.56
N ARG A 55 6.49 -2.02 2.46
CA ARG A 55 7.08 -1.22 1.39
C ARG A 55 6.31 -1.44 0.09
N LEU A 56 5.85 -0.34 -0.49
CA LEU A 56 5.11 -0.31 -1.75
C LEU A 56 5.93 0.50 -2.76
N ARG A 57 6.05 0.01 -4.00
CA ARG A 57 6.72 0.73 -5.09
C ARG A 57 5.67 1.20 -6.07
N LYS A 58 5.72 2.49 -6.43
CA LYS A 58 4.80 3.04 -7.42
C LYS A 58 5.04 2.37 -8.77
N ILE A 59 3.98 1.83 -9.37
CA ILE A 59 3.99 1.39 -10.75
C ILE A 59 3.86 2.68 -11.58
N ARG A 60 4.81 2.91 -12.48
CA ARG A 60 4.58 3.92 -13.51
C ARG A 60 3.84 3.19 -14.62
N LYS A 61 2.62 3.63 -14.93
CA LYS A 61 2.14 3.53 -16.30
C LYS A 61 3.12 4.37 -17.12
N GLU A 62 4.02 3.68 -17.82
CA GLU A 62 4.63 4.25 -19.01
C GLU A 62 3.47 4.35 -20.02
N GLU A 63 2.91 5.55 -20.12
CA GLU A 63 2.30 6.03 -21.35
C GLU A 63 3.39 6.71 -22.18
#